data_AF-A0A529HLJ5-F1
#
_entry.id   AF-A0A529HLJ5-F1
#
_cell.length_a   1.000
_cell.length_b   1.000
_cell.length_c   1.000
_cell.angle_alpha   90.00
_cell.angle_beta   90.00
_cell.angle_gamma   90.00
#
_symmetry.space_group_name_H-M   'P 1'
#
loop_
_entity.id
_entity.type
_entity.pdbx_description
1 polymer ?
#
loop_
_entity_poly.entity_id
_entity_poly.type
_entity_poly.pdbx_seq_one_letter_code
_entity_poly.pdbx_strand_id
1 'polypeptide(L)'
;FLGQLDATVIEKGEAGEVLLGFDLSGVFLDEAMHAVGHIPLPPYIASRRDDDERDRSDYQTIYAREEGAVAAPTAGLHFTPELFAALEAKGIERRFVTLHVGAGTFLPVKADDTADHK
;
A
#
# COMPACT_ATOMS: atom_id res chain seq x y z
N PHE A 1 7.57 -8.13 28.20
CA PHE A 1 6.66 -7.01 27.95
C PHE A 1 7.50 -5.75 27.66
N LEU A 2 8.19 -5.77 26.52
CA LEU A 2 9.11 -4.74 26.01
C LEU A 2 8.99 -4.80 24.48
N GLY A 3 8.69 -3.68 23.81
CA GLY A 3 9.03 -3.43 22.40
C GLY A 3 8.08 -3.94 21.32
N GLN A 4 6.81 -3.53 21.30
CA GLN A 4 5.82 -4.01 20.32
C GLN A 4 5.56 -3.09 19.11
N LEU A 5 6.42 -2.08 18.88
CA LEU A 5 6.18 -0.92 17.99
C LEU A 5 5.33 0.16 18.68
N ASP A 6 5.98 0.94 19.54
CA ASP A 6 5.39 2.09 20.22
C ASP A 6 5.78 3.39 19.50
N ALA A 7 4.87 4.37 19.53
CA ALA A 7 5.10 5.68 18.94
C ALA A 7 4.42 6.80 19.73
N THR A 8 5.03 7.98 19.71
CA THR A 8 4.47 9.21 20.29
C THR A 8 4.03 10.16 19.19
N VAL A 9 2.88 10.81 19.37
CA VAL A 9 2.44 11.89 18.49
C VAL A 9 3.31 13.12 18.74
N ILE A 10 4.08 13.52 17.74
CA ILE A 10 4.94 14.70 17.78
C ILE A 10 4.18 15.94 17.31
N GLU A 11 3.38 15.80 16.26
CA GLU A 11 2.64 16.91 15.64
C GLU A 11 1.33 16.43 15.02
N LYS A 12 0.32 17.30 14.97
CA LYS A 12 -0.91 17.12 14.21
C LYS A 12 -1.01 18.22 13.15
N GLY A 13 -1.08 17.82 11.89
CA GLY A 13 -1.25 18.70 10.74
C GLY A 13 -2.69 19.19 10.57
N GLU A 14 -2.86 20.23 9.77
CA GLU A 14 -4.15 20.89 9.56
C GLU A 14 -5.13 20.07 8.70
N ALA A 15 -4.64 19.18 7.84
CA ALA A 15 -5.48 18.35 6.97
C ALA A 15 -5.74 16.94 7.54
N GLY A 16 -5.30 16.68 8.77
CA GLY A 16 -5.49 15.42 9.49
C GLY A 16 -4.25 14.51 9.49
N GLU A 17 -3.10 15.00 9.03
CA GLU A 17 -1.83 14.32 9.15
C GLU A 17 -1.38 14.24 10.60
N VAL A 18 -0.65 13.18 10.94
CA VAL A 18 -0.05 13.00 12.27
C VAL A 18 1.40 12.61 12.07
N LEU A 19 2.32 13.38 12.67
CA LEU A 19 3.72 13.02 12.74
C LEU A 19 3.92 12.11 13.97
N LEU A 20 4.36 10.88 13.72
CA LEU A 20 4.69 9.90 14.75
C LEU A 20 6.20 9.78 14.91
N GLY A 21 6.67 9.84 16.15
CA GLY A 21 8.02 9.47 16.54
C GLY A 21 8.02 8.07 17.14
N PHE A 22 8.63 7.11 16.45
CA PHE A 22 8.78 5.74 16.95
C PHE A 22 10.00 5.62 17.88
N ASP A 23 9.90 4.72 18.86
CA ASP A 23 11.02 4.43 19.77
C ASP A 23 12.09 3.54 19.11
N LEU A 24 11.75 2.91 17.97
CA LEU A 24 12.65 2.09 17.15
C LEU A 24 13.05 2.83 15.87
N SER A 25 14.18 2.44 15.27
CA SER A 25 14.68 3.02 14.01
C SER A 25 15.44 2.00 13.17
N GLY A 26 15.55 2.27 11.86
CA GLY A 26 16.22 1.40 10.89
C GLY A 26 15.64 -0.01 10.89
N VAL A 27 16.52 -1.02 10.77
CA VAL A 27 16.13 -2.44 10.66
C VAL A 27 15.22 -2.90 11.80
N PHE A 28 15.43 -2.40 13.03
CA PHE A 28 14.58 -2.79 14.17
C PHE A 28 13.14 -2.24 14.04
N LEU A 29 12.99 -1.06 13.43
CA LEU A 29 11.67 -0.53 13.12
C LEU A 29 11.01 -1.35 12.01
N ASP A 30 11.76 -1.71 10.97
CA ASP A 30 11.28 -2.51 9.84
C ASP A 30 10.80 -3.90 10.32
N GLU A 31 11.60 -4.58 11.15
CA GLU A 31 11.24 -5.87 11.75
C GLU A 31 9.99 -5.77 12.64
N ALA A 32 9.90 -4.73 13.46
CA ALA A 32 8.74 -4.50 14.31
C ALA A 32 7.47 -4.21 13.48
N MET A 33 7.59 -3.40 12.41
CA MET A 33 6.50 -3.15 11.46
C MET A 33 6.06 -4.43 10.75
N HIS A 34 6.98 -5.28 10.31
CA HIS A 34 6.66 -6.56 9.68
C HIS A 34 6.02 -7.56 10.65
N ALA A 35 6.36 -7.51 11.94
CA ALA A 35 5.79 -8.38 12.95
C ALA A 35 4.33 -8.06 13.30
N VAL A 36 3.90 -6.80 13.14
CA VAL A 36 2.54 -6.34 13.49
C VAL A 36 1.71 -5.92 12.28
N GLY A 37 2.31 -5.80 11.10
CA GLY A 37 1.65 -5.40 9.87
C GLY A 37 0.77 -6.51 9.29
N HIS A 38 -0.30 -6.10 8.62
CA HIS A 38 -1.26 -6.98 7.95
C HIS A 38 -1.38 -6.62 6.47
N ILE A 39 -1.79 -7.58 5.65
CA ILE A 39 -2.08 -7.31 4.24
C ILE A 39 -3.32 -6.40 4.14
N PRO A 40 -3.25 -5.29 3.38
CA PRO A 40 -4.36 -4.36 3.23
C PRO A 40 -5.45 -4.94 2.33
N LEU A 41 -6.22 -5.89 2.85
CA LEU A 41 -7.34 -6.52 2.15
C LEU A 41 -8.48 -5.52 1.93
N PRO A 42 -9.17 -5.59 0.78
CA PRO A 42 -10.38 -4.81 0.56
C PRO A 42 -11.43 -5.05 1.65
N PRO A 43 -12.22 -4.03 2.04
CA PRO A 43 -13.16 -4.14 3.16
C PRO A 43 -14.15 -5.31 3.06
N TYR A 44 -14.53 -5.69 1.83
CA TYR A 44 -15.46 -6.80 1.60
C TYR A 44 -14.86 -8.19 1.85
N ILE A 45 -13.52 -8.32 1.93
CA ILE A 45 -12.80 -9.53 2.34
C ILE A 45 -12.45 -9.45 3.82
N ALA A 46 -11.84 -8.33 4.25
CA ALA A 46 -11.43 -8.13 5.63
C ALA A 46 -12.59 -8.23 6.64
N SER A 47 -13.82 -7.90 6.23
CA SER A 47 -15.03 -8.07 7.06
C SER A 47 -15.48 -9.52 7.25
N ARG A 48 -14.92 -10.46 6.49
CA ARG A 48 -15.35 -11.87 6.46
C ARG A 48 -14.34 -12.83 7.10
N ARG A 49 -13.05 -12.48 7.06
CA ARG A 49 -11.95 -13.26 7.65
C ARG A 49 -10.70 -12.39 7.81
N ASP A 50 -9.80 -12.85 8.67
CA ASP A 50 -8.45 -12.32 8.79
C ASP A 50 -7.61 -12.68 7.54
N ASP A 51 -6.52 -11.95 7.34
CA ASP A 51 -5.56 -12.24 6.27
C ASP A 51 -4.79 -13.55 6.54
N ASP A 52 -4.43 -14.25 5.46
CA ASP A 52 -3.63 -15.46 5.50
C ASP A 52 -2.40 -15.36 4.58
N GLU A 53 -1.53 -16.38 4.63
CA GLU A 53 -0.28 -16.38 3.86
C GLU A 53 -0.50 -16.26 2.34
N ARG A 54 -1.65 -16.73 1.82
CA ARG A 54 -1.98 -16.60 0.39
C ARG A 54 -2.33 -15.18 0.02
N ASP A 55 -2.90 -14.41 0.94
CA ASP A 55 -3.16 -12.99 0.69
C ASP A 55 -1.85 -12.22 0.46
N ARG A 56 -0.74 -12.63 1.10
CA ARG A 56 0.57 -12.02 0.86
C ARG A 56 1.04 -12.18 -0.58
N SER A 57 0.72 -13.29 -1.25
CA SER A 57 1.02 -13.46 -2.68
C SER A 57 -0.03 -12.83 -3.57
N ASP A 58 -1.32 -13.02 -3.25
CA ASP A 58 -2.42 -12.64 -4.14
C ASP A 58 -2.63 -11.13 -4.21
N TYR A 59 -2.29 -10.41 -3.14
CA TYR A 59 -2.34 -8.94 -3.08
C TYR A 59 -1.03 -8.27 -3.43
N GLN A 60 -0.05 -9.02 -3.91
CA GLN A 60 1.15 -8.48 -4.52
C GLN A 60 1.05 -8.59 -6.04
N THR A 61 0.64 -7.49 -6.66
CA THR A 61 0.56 -7.41 -8.11
C THR A 61 1.96 -7.49 -8.74
N ILE A 62 2.05 -7.86 -10.01
CA ILE A 62 3.29 -7.83 -10.81
C ILE A 62 4.01 -6.45 -10.87
N TYR A 63 3.35 -5.40 -10.38
CA TYR A 63 3.87 -4.04 -10.31
C TYR A 63 4.54 -3.73 -8.96
N ALA A 64 4.36 -4.56 -7.94
CA ALA A 64 4.92 -4.39 -6.59
C ALA A 64 6.41 -4.77 -6.57
N ARG A 65 7.25 -3.95 -7.21
CA ARG A 65 8.69 -4.17 -7.33
C ARG A 65 9.50 -3.65 -6.14
N GLU A 66 8.95 -2.65 -5.45
CA GLU A 66 9.59 -1.94 -4.36
C GLU A 66 8.84 -2.22 -3.06
N GLU A 67 9.55 -2.26 -1.93
CA GLU A 67 8.90 -2.31 -0.62
C GLU A 67 8.01 -1.07 -0.40
N GLY A 68 6.89 -1.28 0.29
CA GLY A 68 5.88 -0.24 0.49
C GLY A 68 4.99 0.03 -0.73
N ALA A 69 5.16 -0.70 -1.85
CA ALA A 69 4.21 -0.65 -2.95
C ALA A 69 2.83 -1.13 -2.49
N VAL A 70 1.88 -0.21 -2.44
CA VAL A 70 0.48 -0.55 -2.17
C VAL A 70 -0.14 -1.04 -3.47
N ALA A 71 -0.84 -2.17 -3.41
CA ALA A 71 -1.51 -2.74 -4.56
C ALA A 71 -2.32 -1.67 -5.30
N ALA A 72 -2.12 -1.54 -6.62
CA ALA A 72 -3.08 -0.94 -7.53
C ALA A 72 -4.06 -2.05 -7.92
N PRO A 73 -5.03 -2.39 -7.05
CA PRO A 73 -5.62 -3.73 -7.01
C PRO A 73 -6.65 -3.91 -8.13
N THR A 74 -7.05 -2.84 -8.81
CA THR A 74 -8.19 -2.85 -9.73
C THR A 74 -7.80 -3.43 -11.09
N ALA A 75 -6.88 -2.79 -11.80
CA ALA A 75 -6.45 -3.27 -13.12
C ALA A 75 -5.29 -4.26 -13.03
N GLY A 76 -4.44 -4.13 -12.00
CA GLY A 76 -3.18 -4.84 -11.97
C GLY A 76 -3.31 -6.35 -11.75
N LEU A 77 -4.38 -6.79 -11.11
CA LEU A 77 -4.67 -8.21 -10.84
C LEU A 77 -5.07 -9.01 -12.09
N HIS A 78 -5.40 -8.34 -13.20
CA HIS A 78 -5.75 -9.02 -14.46
C HIS A 78 -4.54 -9.43 -15.30
N PHE A 79 -3.35 -8.94 -14.96
CA PHE A 79 -2.14 -9.22 -15.72
C PHE A 79 -1.33 -10.33 -15.06
N THR A 80 -1.18 -11.45 -15.77
CA THR A 80 -0.37 -12.59 -15.33
C THR A 80 0.97 -12.63 -16.07
N PRO A 81 1.97 -13.37 -15.54
CA PRO A 81 3.23 -13.61 -16.27
C PRO A 81 3.01 -14.18 -17.68
N GLU A 82 2.04 -15.08 -17.85
CA GLU A 82 1.71 -15.71 -19.13
C GLU A 82 1.10 -14.69 -20.11
N LEU A 83 0.22 -13.81 -19.63
CA LEU A 83 -0.34 -12.74 -20.46
C LEU A 83 0.77 -11.79 -20.94
N PHE A 84 1.70 -11.42 -20.05
CA PHE A 84 2.81 -10.58 -20.45
C PHE A 84 3.74 -11.24 -21.46
N ALA A 85 4.01 -12.53 -21.31
CA ALA A 85 4.78 -13.28 -22.30
C ALA A 85 4.08 -13.29 -23.66
N ALA A 86 2.75 -13.47 -23.68
CA ALA A 86 1.97 -13.44 -24.91
C ALA A 86 1.92 -12.06 -25.58
N LEU A 87 1.88 -10.98 -24.81
CA LEU A 87 1.97 -9.61 -25.32
C LEU A 87 3.35 -9.32 -25.92
N GLU A 88 4.41 -9.74 -25.24
CA GLU A 88 5.79 -9.59 -25.71
C GLU A 88 6.06 -10.38 -27.00
N ALA A 89 5.56 -11.61 -27.10
CA ALA A 89 5.65 -12.42 -28.31
C ALA A 89 4.96 -11.77 -29.53
N LYS A 90 4.01 -10.86 -29.30
CA LYS A 90 3.33 -10.06 -30.33
C LYS A 90 4.03 -8.73 -30.65
N GLY A 91 5.17 -8.46 -30.02
CA GLY A 91 5.90 -7.20 -30.18
C GLY A 91 5.25 -6.01 -29.47
N ILE A 92 4.37 -6.25 -28.49
CA ILE A 92 3.70 -5.18 -27.74
C ILE A 92 4.65 -4.68 -26.64
N GLU A 93 5.02 -3.41 -26.73
CA GLU A 93 5.90 -2.79 -25.75
C GLU A 93 5.22 -2.55 -24.40
N ARG A 94 6.02 -2.65 -23.34
CA ARG A 94 5.58 -2.39 -21.95
C ARG A 94 6.37 -1.22 -21.37
N ARG A 95 5.69 -0.37 -20.60
CA ARG A 95 6.27 0.72 -19.82
C ARG A 95 5.63 0.73 -18.44
N PHE A 96 6.44 1.01 -17.43
CA PHE A 96 6.02 1.09 -16.04
C PHE A 96 6.19 2.53 -15.56
N VAL A 97 5.24 3.01 -14.77
CA VAL A 97 5.30 4.31 -14.09
C VAL A 97 5.08 4.07 -12.61
N THR A 98 5.84 4.78 -11.78
CA THR A 98 5.65 4.78 -10.32
C THR A 98 4.87 6.03 -9.96
N LEU A 99 3.70 5.84 -9.36
CA LEU A 99 2.92 6.93 -8.79
C LEU A 99 3.12 6.91 -7.27
N HIS A 100 3.81 7.92 -6.75
CA HIS A 100 3.89 8.13 -5.31
C HIS A 100 2.56 8.72 -4.84
N VAL A 101 1.80 7.93 -4.09
CA VAL A 101 0.59 8.36 -3.43
C VAL A 101 0.90 8.68 -1.97
N GLY A 102 0.47 9.85 -1.50
CA GLY A 102 0.50 10.17 -0.07
C GLY A 102 -0.70 9.53 0.65
N ALA A 103 -0.68 9.50 1.98
CA ALA A 103 -1.83 9.07 2.78
C ALA A 103 -3.14 9.85 2.45
N GLY A 104 -2.99 11.04 1.87
CA GLY A 104 -4.09 11.87 1.36
C GLY A 104 -4.96 11.21 0.29
N THR A 105 -4.50 10.18 -0.44
CA THR A 105 -5.36 9.45 -1.39
C THR A 105 -6.46 8.63 -0.71
N PHE A 106 -6.39 8.46 0.60
CA PHE A 106 -7.46 7.89 1.42
C PHE A 106 -8.34 8.96 2.08
N LEU A 107 -7.97 10.23 1.99
CA LEU A 107 -8.82 11.30 2.48
C LEU A 107 -9.98 11.49 1.50
N PRO A 108 -11.23 11.57 1.99
CA PRO A 108 -12.36 11.89 1.13
C PRO A 108 -12.14 13.27 0.51
N VAL A 109 -12.56 13.44 -0.74
CA VAL A 109 -12.61 14.76 -1.40
C VAL A 109 -13.44 15.69 -0.52
N LYS A 110 -12.81 16.72 0.05
CA LYS A 110 -13.45 17.70 0.95
C LYS A 110 -13.94 18.96 0.22
N ALA A 111 -14.00 18.92 -1.12
CA ALA A 111 -14.41 20.05 -1.96
C ALA A 111 -15.71 19.71 -2.72
N ASP A 112 -16.61 20.69 -2.81
CA ASP A 112 -17.86 20.56 -3.57
C ASP A 112 -17.62 20.60 -5.09
N ASP A 113 -16.56 21.30 -5.53
CA ASP A 113 -16.05 21.27 -6.91
C ASP A 113 -14.71 20.53 -6.95
N THR A 114 -14.58 19.57 -7.86
CA THR A 114 -13.31 18.87 -8.12
C THR A 114 -12.18 19.77 -8.55
N ALA A 115 -12.47 20.91 -9.20
CA ALA A 115 -11.46 21.90 -9.56
C ALA A 115 -10.85 22.60 -8.33
N ASP A 116 -11.58 22.60 -7.21
CA ASP A 116 -11.16 23.18 -5.93
C ASP A 116 -10.52 22.12 -5.00
N HIS A 117 -10.41 20.86 -5.44
CA HIS A 117 -9.73 19.82 -4.68
C HIS A 117 -8.20 20.00 -4.74
N LYS A 118 -7.57 19.98 -3.57
CA LYS A 118 -6.10 20.02 -3.38
C LYS A 118 -5.63 18.76 -2.71
#